data_AF-A0A6N2E963-F1
#
_entry.id   AF-A0A6N2E963-F1
#
_cell.length_a   1.000
_cell.length_b   1.000
_cell.length_c   1.000
_cell.angle_alpha   90.00
_cell.angle_beta   90.00
_cell.angle_gamma   90.00
#
_symmetry.space_group_name_H-M   'P 1'
#
loop_
_entity.id
_entity.type
_entity.pdbx_description
1 polymer ?
#
loop_
_entity_poly.entity_id
_entity_poly.type
_entity_poly.pdbx_seq_one_letter_code
_entity_poly.pdbx_strand_id
1 'polypeptide(L)'
;MNYFVIFLGAMLVNNIVLVQFLGICPFLGVSSRISTAIGMGLAVMFVMTIATIAAYLIQVFLLVPLSLEFLQTVAFILVIASLVQLVDIVMKKVSPPLHRALGVFLPLITTNCAILGVALLIMNREYNLAESIVFAIASALGFALALFIFAGLRERLELYDVPKAMQGAPIALVTAGLLALAFMGFAGLA
;
A
#
# COMPACT_ATOMS: atom_id res chain seq x y z
N MET A 1 7.39 7.77 -22.89
CA MET A 1 5.92 7.62 -22.79
C MET A 1 5.44 8.54 -21.68
N ASN A 2 4.27 9.19 -21.80
CA ASN A 2 3.86 10.31 -20.94
C ASN A 2 3.85 9.91 -19.45
N TYR A 3 4.79 10.44 -18.65
CA TYR A 3 4.83 10.28 -17.20
C TYR A 3 3.49 10.59 -16.53
N PHE A 4 2.73 11.52 -17.12
CA PHE A 4 1.40 11.90 -16.67
C PHE A 4 0.36 10.79 -16.82
N VAL A 5 0.45 9.97 -17.89
CA VAL A 5 -0.44 8.82 -18.13
C VAL A 5 -0.07 7.65 -17.22
N ILE A 6 1.23 7.45 -16.94
CA ILE A 6 1.67 6.45 -15.94
C ILE A 6 1.21 6.85 -14.55
N PHE A 7 1.30 8.14 -14.20
CA PHE A 7 0.89 8.66 -12.91
C PHE A 7 -0.64 8.56 -12.71
N LEU A 8 -1.45 9.05 -13.66
CA LEU A 8 -2.91 8.92 -13.60
C LEU A 8 -3.36 7.46 -13.71
N GLY A 9 -2.70 6.68 -14.58
CA GLY A 9 -2.98 5.27 -14.78
C GLY A 9 -2.72 4.44 -13.53
N ALA A 10 -1.58 4.61 -12.86
CA ALA A 10 -1.24 3.88 -11.63
C ALA A 10 -2.04 4.38 -10.40
N MET A 11 -2.35 5.68 -10.35
CA MET A 11 -3.05 6.29 -9.22
C MET A 11 -4.57 6.04 -9.24
N LEU A 12 -5.21 6.05 -10.43
CA LEU A 12 -6.66 5.89 -10.58
C LEU A 12 -7.11 4.61 -11.30
N VAL A 13 -6.43 4.22 -12.39
CA VAL A 13 -6.97 3.22 -13.35
C VAL A 13 -6.52 1.79 -13.04
N ASN A 14 -5.28 1.62 -12.57
CA ASN A 14 -4.65 0.35 -12.17
C ASN A 14 -4.39 0.33 -10.66
N ASN A 15 -5.32 0.88 -9.87
CA ASN A 15 -5.16 0.95 -8.43
C ASN A 15 -5.07 -0.47 -7.84
N ILE A 16 -3.87 -0.82 -7.35
CA ILE A 16 -3.50 -2.15 -6.86
C ILE A 16 -4.38 -2.60 -5.69
N VAL A 17 -4.96 -1.65 -4.95
CA VAL A 17 -5.84 -1.94 -3.80
C VAL A 17 -7.25 -2.33 -4.23
N LEU A 18 -7.79 -1.66 -5.26
CA LEU A 18 -9.20 -1.77 -5.64
C LEU A 18 -9.43 -2.69 -6.84
N VAL A 19 -8.43 -2.84 -7.71
CA VAL A 19 -8.50 -3.69 -8.91
C VAL A 19 -7.74 -5.01 -8.73
N GLN A 20 -6.62 -5.02 -7.99
CA GLN A 20 -5.83 -6.23 -7.73
C GLN A 20 -6.02 -6.81 -6.31
N PHE A 21 -6.85 -6.18 -5.46
CA PHE A 21 -7.15 -6.67 -4.10
C PHE A 21 -5.91 -6.86 -3.20
N LEU A 22 -4.84 -6.09 -3.43
CA LEU A 22 -3.62 -6.12 -2.65
C LEU A 22 -3.67 -5.10 -1.50
N GLY A 23 -3.22 -5.48 -0.31
CA GLY A 23 -3.12 -4.60 0.86
C GLY A 23 -4.36 -4.56 1.77
N ILE A 24 -5.23 -5.58 1.71
CA ILE A 24 -6.46 -5.64 2.51
C ILE A 24 -6.19 -5.72 4.02
N CYS A 25 -5.08 -6.36 4.43
CA CYS A 25 -4.75 -6.57 5.84
C CYS A 25 -4.64 -5.26 6.65
N PRO A 26 -3.80 -4.28 6.26
CA PRO A 26 -3.78 -2.98 6.93
C PRO A 26 -5.02 -2.14 6.65
N PHE A 27 -5.67 -2.36 5.50
CA PHE A 27 -6.88 -1.65 5.12
C PHE A 27 -8.06 -1.93 6.05
N LEU A 28 -8.25 -3.19 6.47
CA LEU A 28 -9.30 -3.53 7.44
C LEU A 28 -8.88 -3.25 8.90
N GLY A 29 -7.59 -3.32 9.20
CA GLY A 29 -7.06 -3.17 10.57
C GLY A 29 -6.99 -1.74 11.08
N VAL A 30 -6.64 -0.75 10.24
CA VAL A 30 -6.29 0.61 10.68
C VAL A 30 -7.32 1.68 10.24
N SER A 31 -8.40 1.26 9.58
CA SER A 31 -9.45 2.13 9.03
C SER A 31 -10.53 2.55 10.02
N SER A 32 -10.35 2.37 11.33
CA SER A 32 -11.33 2.81 12.33
C SER A 32 -11.36 4.32 12.52
N ARG A 33 -10.25 5.02 12.30
CA ARG A 33 -10.16 6.48 12.42
C ARG A 33 -9.40 7.09 11.25
N ILE A 34 -9.84 8.27 10.80
CA ILE A 34 -9.14 9.01 9.75
C ILE A 34 -7.69 9.36 10.16
N SER A 35 -7.47 9.73 11.43
CA SER A 35 -6.15 10.12 11.93
C SER A 35 -5.11 8.99 11.87
N THR A 36 -5.51 7.75 12.16
CA THR A 36 -4.63 6.57 12.05
C THR A 36 -4.44 6.14 10.61
N ALA A 37 -5.48 6.26 9.77
CA ALA A 37 -5.42 5.96 8.35
C ALA A 37 -4.41 6.83 7.59
N ILE A 38 -4.38 8.15 7.86
CA ILE A 38 -3.41 9.06 7.24
C ILE A 38 -1.98 8.69 7.64
N GLY A 39 -1.74 8.43 8.93
CA GLY A 39 -0.43 8.01 9.42
C GLY A 39 0.07 6.72 8.76
N MET A 40 -0.84 5.75 8.58
CA MET A 40 -0.52 4.48 7.92
C MET A 40 -0.26 4.66 6.42
N GLY A 41 -1.07 5.47 5.74
CA GLY A 41 -0.88 5.76 4.31
C GLY A 41 0.48 6.42 4.03
N LEU A 42 0.90 7.38 4.85
CA LEU A 42 2.20 8.03 4.74
C LEU A 42 3.36 7.06 5.03
N ALA A 43 3.23 6.21 6.05
CA ALA A 43 4.24 5.20 6.37
C ALA A 43 4.41 4.20 5.22
N VAL A 44 3.30 3.69 4.66
CA VAL A 44 3.32 2.78 3.51
C VAL A 44 3.93 3.46 2.28
N MET A 45 3.62 4.73 2.03
CA MET A 45 4.20 5.48 0.91
C MET A 45 5.72 5.59 1.01
N PHE A 46 6.22 5.93 2.19
CA PHE A 46 7.65 6.01 2.44
C PHE A 46 8.35 4.66 2.23
N VAL A 47 7.83 3.59 2.85
CA VAL A 47 8.41 2.24 2.72
C VAL A 47 8.32 1.74 1.29
N MET A 48 7.19 1.90 0.61
CA MET A 48 6.98 1.42 -0.76
C MET A 48 7.93 2.10 -1.75
N THR A 49 8.14 3.41 -1.62
CA THR A 49 9.03 4.17 -2.52
C THR A 49 10.48 3.72 -2.34
N ILE A 50 10.97 3.63 -1.10
CA ILE A 50 12.36 3.25 -0.82
C ILE A 50 12.60 1.78 -1.13
N ALA A 51 11.65 0.90 -0.77
CA ALA A 51 11.73 -0.53 -1.09
C ALA A 51 11.80 -0.76 -2.60
N THR A 52 11.05 0.01 -3.39
CA THR A 52 11.10 -0.09 -4.85
C THR A 52 12.46 0.31 -5.42
N ILE A 53 13.05 1.40 -4.92
CA ILE A 53 14.38 1.85 -5.36
C ILE A 53 15.43 0.78 -5.01
N ALA A 54 15.41 0.29 -3.77
CA ALA A 54 16.33 -0.75 -3.32
C ALA A 54 16.14 -2.07 -4.09
N ALA A 55 14.89 -2.48 -4.33
CA ALA A 55 14.56 -3.68 -5.10
C ALA A 55 15.05 -3.57 -6.55
N TYR A 56 14.87 -2.41 -7.20
CA TYR A 56 15.38 -2.17 -8.55
C TYR A 56 16.91 -2.30 -8.60
N LEU A 57 17.62 -1.66 -7.67
CA LEU A 57 19.08 -1.73 -7.60
C LEU A 57 19.56 -3.18 -7.40
N ILE A 58 18.92 -3.92 -6.50
CA ILE A 58 19.28 -5.33 -6.23
C ILE A 58 18.97 -6.21 -7.45
N GLN A 59 17.86 -5.98 -8.14
CA GLN A 59 17.52 -6.74 -9.34
C GLN A 59 18.59 -6.54 -10.43
N VAL A 60 18.85 -5.28 -10.79
CA VAL A 60 19.72 -4.94 -11.92
C VAL A 60 21.20 -5.20 -11.62
N PHE A 61 21.69 -4.85 -10.43
CA PHE A 61 23.11 -4.97 -10.10
C PHE A 61 23.51 -6.30 -9.48
N LEU A 62 22.57 -7.07 -8.93
CA LEU A 62 22.89 -8.32 -8.21
C LEU A 62 22.27 -9.55 -8.86
N LEU A 63 20.95 -9.56 -9.07
CA LEU A 63 20.24 -10.78 -9.50
C LEU A 63 20.44 -11.10 -10.98
N VAL A 64 20.37 -10.08 -11.84
CA VAL A 64 20.60 -10.23 -13.29
C VAL A 64 22.03 -10.72 -13.60
N PRO A 65 23.12 -10.14 -13.04
CA PRO A 65 24.47 -10.61 -13.36
C PRO A 65 24.83 -11.97 -12.74
N LEU A 66 24.18 -12.37 -11.64
CA LEU A 66 24.38 -13.70 -11.03
C LEU A 66 23.41 -14.77 -11.55
N SER A 67 22.48 -14.43 -12.44
CA SER A 67 21.40 -15.32 -12.92
C SER A 67 20.56 -15.93 -11.79
N LEU A 68 20.33 -15.16 -10.72
CA LEU A 68 19.61 -15.58 -9.50
C LEU A 68 18.18 -15.04 -9.41
N GLU A 69 17.51 -14.85 -10.55
CA GLU A 69 16.17 -14.26 -10.63
C GLU A 69 15.12 -15.02 -9.78
N PHE A 70 15.29 -16.33 -9.60
CA PHE A 70 14.40 -17.14 -8.74
C PHE A 70 14.37 -16.66 -7.27
N LEU A 71 15.42 -15.99 -6.78
CA LEU A 71 15.49 -15.48 -5.40
C LEU A 71 14.84 -14.10 -5.21
N GLN A 72 14.30 -13.50 -6.28
CA GLN A 72 13.76 -12.13 -6.27
C GLN A 72 12.76 -11.88 -5.15
N THR A 73 11.76 -12.75 -4.98
CA THR A 73 10.73 -12.59 -3.94
C THR A 73 11.32 -12.58 -2.53
N VAL A 74 12.28 -13.47 -2.25
CA VAL A 74 12.93 -13.58 -0.94
C VAL A 74 13.78 -12.34 -0.67
N ALA A 75 14.56 -11.90 -1.67
CA ALA A 75 15.38 -10.70 -1.57
C ALA A 75 14.53 -9.45 -1.28
N PHE A 76 13.40 -9.30 -1.98
CA PHE A 76 12.51 -8.16 -1.80
C PHE A 76 11.85 -8.15 -0.41
N ILE A 77 11.41 -9.30 0.09
CA ILE A 77 10.88 -9.41 1.46
C ILE A 77 11.93 -9.00 2.50
N LEU A 78 13.19 -9.43 2.33
CA LEU A 78 14.30 -9.08 3.22
C LEU A 78 14.56 -7.56 3.26
N VAL A 79 14.56 -6.92 2.09
CA VAL A 79 14.70 -5.47 1.95
C VAL A 79 13.55 -4.76 2.65
N ILE A 80 12.30 -5.15 2.38
CA ILE A 80 11.12 -4.55 3.01
C ILE A 80 11.18 -4.73 4.53
N ALA A 81 11.54 -5.92 5.02
CA ALA A 81 11.66 -6.19 6.45
C ALA A 81 12.69 -5.29 7.13
N SER A 82 13.88 -5.12 6.53
CA SER A 82 14.90 -4.23 7.07
C SER A 82 14.47 -2.76 7.09
N LEU A 83 13.77 -2.30 6.06
CA LEU A 83 13.25 -0.93 5.97
C LEU A 83 12.14 -0.66 6.99
N VAL A 84 11.21 -1.60 7.18
CA VAL A 84 10.16 -1.44 8.19
C VAL A 84 10.75 -1.44 9.59
N GLN A 85 11.78 -2.25 9.85
CA GLN A 85 12.50 -2.23 11.13
C GLN A 85 13.16 -0.86 11.38
N LEU A 86 13.73 -0.23 10.35
CA LEU A 86 14.25 1.14 10.44
C LEU A 86 13.12 2.13 10.78
N VAL A 87 11.98 2.03 10.10
CA VAL A 87 10.81 2.89 10.34
C VAL A 87 10.29 2.74 11.77
N ASP A 88 10.26 1.52 12.33
CA ASP A 88 9.86 1.29 13.72
C ASP A 88 10.70 2.09 14.72
N ILE A 89 12.02 2.01 14.57
CA ILE A 89 12.97 2.71 15.43
C ILE A 89 12.82 4.23 15.27
N VAL A 90 12.65 4.72 14.04
CA VAL A 90 12.47 6.14 13.75
C VAL A 90 11.15 6.65 14.34
N MET A 91 10.04 5.93 14.16
CA MET A 91 8.73 6.32 14.70
C MET A 91 8.73 6.38 16.23
N LYS A 92 9.43 5.45 16.89
CA LYS A 92 9.57 5.43 18.35
C LYS A 92 10.29 6.69 18.88
N LYS A 93 11.20 7.26 18.09
CA LYS A 93 12.00 8.44 18.46
C LYS A 93 11.36 9.77 18.05
N VAL A 94 10.76 9.84 16.87
CA VAL A 94 10.20 11.09 16.31
C VAL A 94 8.79 11.37 16.83
N SER A 95 7.95 10.35 16.94
CA SER A 95 6.54 10.52 17.28
C SER A 95 6.00 9.40 18.17
N PRO A 96 6.23 9.48 19.50
CA PRO A 96 5.66 8.54 20.47
C PRO A 96 4.14 8.35 20.38
N PRO A 97 3.29 9.38 20.13
CA PRO A 97 1.84 9.16 20.02
C PRO A 97 1.46 8.34 18.78
N LEU A 98 2.14 8.55 17.65
CA LEU A 98 1.91 7.77 16.44
C LEU A 98 2.39 6.33 16.60
N HIS A 99 3.54 6.12 17.26
CA HIS A 99 4.04 4.78 17.55
C HIS A 99 3.12 4.00 18.51
N ARG A 100 2.47 4.65 19.49
CA ARG A 100 1.46 3.98 20.33
C ARG A 100 0.22 3.53 19.54
N ALA A 101 -0.18 4.30 18.53
CA ALA A 101 -1.35 3.99 17.71
C ALA A 101 -1.05 2.95 16.61
N LEU A 102 0.12 3.04 15.97
CA LEU A 102 0.51 2.23 14.82
C LEU A 102 1.47 1.08 15.15
N GLY A 103 2.13 1.08 16.31
CA GLY A 103 3.21 0.13 16.66
C GLY A 103 2.85 -1.33 16.48
N VAL A 104 1.61 -1.70 16.81
CA VAL A 104 1.07 -3.06 16.63
C VAL A 104 0.87 -3.42 15.15
N PHE A 105 0.67 -2.41 14.29
CA PHE A 105 0.42 -2.56 12.87
C PHE A 105 1.67 -2.47 11.99
N LEU A 106 2.83 -2.08 12.54
CA LEU A 106 4.08 -2.02 11.77
C LEU A 106 4.48 -3.38 11.17
N PRO A 107 4.35 -4.52 11.85
CA PRO A 107 4.55 -5.84 11.24
C PRO A 107 3.58 -6.17 10.09
N LEU A 108 2.43 -5.49 9.99
CA LEU A 108 1.55 -5.65 8.82
C LEU A 108 2.10 -4.92 7.58
N ILE A 109 3.06 -3.99 7.74
CA ILE A 109 3.73 -3.34 6.60
C ILE A 109 4.71 -4.31 5.94
N THR A 110 5.46 -5.11 6.71
CA THR A 110 6.43 -6.07 6.16
C THR A 110 5.78 -7.13 5.29
N THR A 111 4.58 -7.56 5.70
CA THR A 111 3.77 -8.59 5.03
C THR A 111 2.73 -7.98 4.10
N ASN A 112 2.83 -6.68 3.79
CA ASN A 112 1.87 -6.02 2.92
C ASN A 112 2.07 -6.45 1.47
N CYS A 113 1.10 -7.18 0.94
CA CYS A 113 1.12 -7.64 -0.43
C CYS A 113 1.10 -6.51 -1.47
N ALA A 114 0.61 -5.31 -1.15
CA ALA A 114 0.70 -4.15 -2.04
C ALA A 114 2.15 -3.70 -2.26
N ILE A 115 2.98 -3.71 -1.21
CA ILE A 115 4.38 -3.27 -1.30
C ILE A 115 5.19 -4.27 -2.13
N LEU A 116 5.04 -5.57 -1.83
CA LEU A 116 5.70 -6.62 -2.59
C LEU A 116 5.23 -6.66 -4.04
N GLY A 117 3.92 -6.52 -4.27
CA GLY A 117 3.32 -6.53 -5.61
C GLY A 117 3.82 -5.39 -6.48
N VAL A 118 3.92 -4.17 -5.96
CA VAL A 118 4.50 -3.02 -6.69
C VAL A 118 5.94 -3.30 -7.09
N ALA A 119 6.77 -3.79 -6.16
CA ALA A 119 8.17 -4.10 -6.45
C ALA A 119 8.31 -5.16 -7.57
N LEU A 120 7.47 -6.21 -7.54
CA LEU A 120 7.45 -7.24 -8.58
C LEU A 120 6.92 -6.74 -9.92
N LEU A 121 5.84 -5.96 -9.92
CA LEU A 121 5.22 -5.43 -11.14
C LEU A 121 6.16 -4.49 -11.90
N ILE A 122 6.95 -3.69 -11.18
CA ILE A 122 7.94 -2.79 -11.78
C ILE A 122 9.02 -3.58 -12.53
N MET A 123 9.49 -4.69 -11.96
CA MET A 123 10.47 -5.55 -12.64
C MET A 123 9.86 -6.26 -13.85
N ASN A 124 8.65 -6.81 -13.71
CA ASN A 124 7.96 -7.49 -14.81
C ASN A 124 7.63 -6.56 -15.99
N ARG A 125 7.49 -5.24 -15.74
CA ARG A 125 7.22 -4.24 -16.77
C ARG A 125 8.48 -3.55 -17.29
N GLU A 126 9.67 -3.98 -16.84
CA GLU A 126 10.98 -3.44 -17.24
C GLU A 126 11.06 -1.91 -17.19
N TYR A 127 10.44 -1.29 -16.19
CA TYR A 127 10.45 0.18 -16.06
C TYR A 127 11.85 0.71 -15.76
N ASN A 128 12.17 1.90 -16.28
CA ASN A 128 13.39 2.62 -15.90
C ASN A 128 13.32 3.10 -14.44
N LEU A 129 14.47 3.35 -13.81
CA LEU A 129 14.57 3.84 -12.42
C LEU A 129 13.62 5.02 -12.12
N ALA A 130 13.54 5.99 -13.03
CA ALA A 130 12.64 7.14 -12.89
C ALA A 130 11.16 6.76 -13.00
N GLU A 131 10.80 5.84 -13.91
CA GLU A 131 9.43 5.36 -14.09
C GLU A 131 8.99 4.50 -12.89
N SER A 132 9.90 3.70 -12.33
CA SER A 132 9.70 2.89 -11.12
C SER A 132 9.33 3.74 -9.92
N ILE A 133 10.02 4.88 -9.71
CA ILE A 133 9.73 5.80 -8.60
C ILE A 133 8.35 6.45 -8.79
N VAL A 134 8.06 6.94 -10.00
CA VAL A 134 6.77 7.55 -10.31
C VAL A 134 5.63 6.54 -10.11
N PHE A 135 5.80 5.29 -10.56
CA PHE A 135 4.81 4.23 -10.39
C PHE A 135 4.60 3.85 -8.92
N ALA A 136 5.68 3.75 -8.13
CA ALA A 136 5.60 3.45 -6.70
C ALA A 136 4.89 4.56 -5.91
N ILE A 137 5.22 5.83 -6.18
CA ILE A 137 4.57 6.97 -5.53
C ILE A 137 3.09 7.05 -5.91
N ALA A 138 2.76 6.86 -7.19
CA ALA A 138 1.37 6.84 -7.66
C ALA A 138 0.57 5.70 -7.01
N SER A 139 1.15 4.49 -6.92
CA SER A 139 0.52 3.34 -6.27
C SER A 139 0.32 3.55 -4.77
N ALA A 140 1.30 4.14 -4.09
CA ALA A 140 1.21 4.47 -2.68
C ALA A 140 0.16 5.55 -2.38
N LEU A 141 0.08 6.58 -3.23
CA LEU A 141 -0.97 7.60 -3.15
C LEU A 141 -2.36 6.98 -3.36
N GLY A 142 -2.49 6.06 -4.32
CA GLY A 142 -3.73 5.30 -4.54
C GLY A 142 -4.14 4.49 -3.31
N PHE A 143 -3.19 3.84 -2.63
CA PHE A 143 -3.43 3.14 -1.37
C PHE A 143 -3.85 4.10 -0.25
N ALA A 144 -3.15 5.22 -0.07
CA ALA A 144 -3.46 6.20 0.96
C ALA A 144 -4.85 6.83 0.76
N LEU A 145 -5.22 7.14 -0.49
CA LEU A 145 -6.52 7.69 -0.86
C LEU A 145 -7.65 6.69 -0.60
N ALA A 146 -7.47 5.43 -1.00
CA ALA A 146 -8.46 4.38 -0.73
C ALA A 146 -8.65 4.19 0.78
N LEU A 147 -7.55 4.15 1.54
CA LEU A 147 -7.60 4.00 3.00
C LEU A 147 -8.28 5.18 3.68
N PHE A 148 -8.02 6.41 3.21
CA PHE A 148 -8.65 7.62 3.72
C PHE A 148 -10.17 7.63 3.50
N ILE A 149 -10.62 7.31 2.28
CA ILE A 149 -12.05 7.24 1.95
C ILE A 149 -12.74 6.16 2.80
N PHE A 150 -12.11 4.99 2.93
CA PHE A 150 -12.68 3.90 3.70
C PHE A 150 -12.75 4.21 5.20
N ALA A 151 -11.72 4.86 5.75
CA ALA A 151 -11.75 5.31 7.14
C ALA A 151 -12.85 6.35 7.39
N GLY A 152 -13.03 7.30 6.47
CA GLY A 152 -14.13 8.27 6.55
C GLY A 152 -15.52 7.61 6.47
N LEU A 153 -15.69 6.58 5.65
CA LEU A 153 -16.93 5.80 5.59
C LEU A 153 -17.16 5.03 6.89
N ARG A 154 -16.14 4.41 7.48
CA ARG A 154 -16.25 3.68 8.75
C ARG A 154 -16.57 4.59 9.92
N GLU A 155 -15.90 5.72 10.04
CA GLU A 155 -16.16 6.71 11.09
C GLU A 155 -17.59 7.27 10.95
N ARG A 156 -18.08 7.44 9.72
CA ARG A 156 -19.47 7.82 9.47
C ARG A 156 -20.46 6.74 9.86
N LEU A 157 -20.18 5.46 9.59
CA LEU A 157 -21.05 4.33 9.93
C LEU A 157 -21.19 4.12 11.44
N GLU A 158 -20.18 4.48 12.23
CA GLU A 158 -20.27 4.45 13.70
C GLU A 158 -21.33 5.40 14.27
N LEU A 159 -21.70 6.45 13.52
CA LEU A 159 -22.73 7.41 13.91
C LEU A 159 -24.17 6.95 13.58
N TYR A 160 -24.33 5.85 12.82
CA TYR A 160 -25.64 5.32 12.43
C TYR A 160 -25.99 4.04 13.20
N ASP A 161 -27.28 3.81 13.42
CA ASP A 161 -27.78 2.60 14.08
C ASP A 161 -27.72 1.39 13.15
N VAL A 162 -26.55 0.74 13.14
CA VAL A 162 -26.34 -0.53 12.45
C VAL A 162 -26.87 -1.69 13.31
N PRO A 163 -27.61 -2.67 12.74
CA PRO A 163 -28.04 -3.86 13.47
C PRO A 163 -26.88 -4.53 14.21
N LYS A 164 -27.09 -4.96 15.46
CA LYS A 164 -26.04 -5.53 16.32
C LYS A 164 -25.24 -6.66 15.66
N ALA A 165 -25.87 -7.48 14.82
CA ALA A 165 -25.21 -8.57 14.09
C ALA A 165 -24.26 -8.11 12.96
N MET A 166 -24.41 -6.87 12.48
CA MET A 166 -23.64 -6.30 11.38
C MET A 166 -22.49 -5.39 11.85
N GLN A 167 -22.40 -5.10 13.15
CA GLN A 167 -21.40 -4.18 13.69
C GLN A 167 -19.97 -4.73 13.54
N GLY A 168 -19.03 -3.83 13.23
CA GLY A 168 -17.61 -4.17 13.10
C GLY A 168 -17.22 -4.72 11.72
N ALA A 169 -16.66 -5.93 11.69
CA ALA A 169 -16.10 -6.53 10.47
C ALA A 169 -17.12 -6.78 9.34
N PRO A 170 -18.36 -7.25 9.59
CA PRO A 170 -19.33 -7.52 8.53
C PRO A 170 -19.67 -6.28 7.71
N ILE A 171 -20.04 -5.17 8.37
CA ILE A 171 -20.34 -3.92 7.66
C ILE A 171 -19.10 -3.30 7.00
N ALA A 172 -17.91 -3.46 7.59
CA ALA A 172 -16.66 -3.03 6.98
C ALA A 172 -16.39 -3.79 5.66
N LEU A 173 -16.66 -5.09 5.59
CA LEU A 173 -16.53 -5.88 4.36
C LEU A 173 -17.56 -5.50 3.30
N VAL A 174 -18.83 -5.30 3.70
CA VAL A 174 -19.88 -4.86 2.76
C VAL A 174 -19.55 -3.49 2.18
N THR A 175 -19.09 -2.56 3.02
CA THR A 175 -18.72 -1.20 2.58
C THR A 175 -17.46 -1.18 1.74
N ALA A 176 -16.47 -2.04 2.04
CA ALA A 176 -15.32 -2.25 1.19
C ALA A 176 -15.72 -2.82 -0.19
N GLY A 177 -16.66 -3.76 -0.23
CA GLY A 177 -17.21 -4.29 -1.49
C GLY A 177 -17.95 -3.24 -2.32
N LEU A 178 -18.79 -2.42 -1.69
CA LEU A 178 -19.46 -1.30 -2.37
C LEU A 178 -18.46 -0.26 -2.88
N LEU A 179 -17.43 0.04 -2.10
CA LEU A 179 -16.34 0.92 -2.50
C LEU A 179 -15.57 0.34 -3.69
N ALA A 180 -15.26 -0.96 -3.69
CA ALA A 180 -14.60 -1.63 -4.81
C ALA A 180 -15.44 -1.56 -6.09
N LEU A 181 -16.76 -1.77 -6.01
CA LEU A 181 -17.67 -1.63 -7.16
C LEU A 181 -17.67 -0.20 -7.72
N ALA A 182 -17.68 0.82 -6.85
CA ALA A 182 -17.59 2.21 -7.28
C ALA A 182 -16.26 2.51 -8.01
N PHE A 183 -15.15 1.93 -7.54
CA PHE A 183 -13.85 2.12 -8.15
C PHE A 183 -13.63 1.30 -9.43
N MET A 184 -14.28 0.14 -9.58
CA MET A 184 -14.29 -0.61 -10.85
C MET A 184 -14.87 0.19 -12.01
N GLY A 185 -15.73 1.18 -11.75
CA GLY A 185 -16.22 2.12 -12.75
C GLY A 185 -15.10 2.95 -13.42
N PHE A 186 -13.96 3.15 -12.75
CA PHE A 186 -12.81 3.84 -13.33
C PHE A 186 -11.90 2.94 -14.18
N ALA A 187 -12.11 1.62 -14.17
CA ALA A 187 -11.28 0.69 -14.95
C ALA A 187 -11.42 0.90 -16.48
N GLY A 188 -12.51 1.54 -16.94
CA GLY A 188 -12.72 1.89 -18.34
C GLY A 188 -12.02 3.17 -18.84
N LEU A 189 -11.28 3.89 -17.97
CA LEU A 189 -10.52 5.10 -18.32
C LEU A 189 -9.07 4.80 -18.77
N ALA A 190 -8.72 3.53 -18.93
CA ALA A 190 -7.39 3.03 -19.35
C ALA A 190 -7.17 3.13 -20.85
#